data_AF-A0A5J9TB66-F1
#
_entry.id   AF-A0A5J9TB66-F1
#
_cell.length_a   1.000
_cell.length_b   1.000
_cell.length_c   1.000
_cell.angle_alpha   90.00
_cell.angle_beta   90.00
_cell.angle_gamma   90.00
#
_symmetry.space_group_name_H-M   'P 1'
#
loop_
_entity.id
_entity.type
_entity.pdbx_description
1 polymer ?
#
loop_
_entity_poly.entity_id
_entity_poly.type
_entity_poly.pdbx_seq_one_letter_code
_entity_poly.pdbx_strand_id
1 'polypeptide(L)'
;MALFRCLALALALSFSCYLSTPSSATSDGFLQCLSEKIPSELLFTPGSSNFTDVLVSTIRNPKFLTNTTVKPICVVTVTDASHVQAAVRCGRMNGVRLRVRSGGHDYEGLSYRSERPEVFGVVDLAKLRAIIVSTDEGVPMATFDSGKVWGEKYFGGNFQRLAAVKGMVDPTDYFRNEQSIPPLLQSN
;
A
#
# COMPACT_ATOMS: atom_id res chain seq x y z
N MET A 1 -50.25 45.70 -22.03
CA MET A 1 -50.11 44.50 -21.19
C MET A 1 -48.89 43.72 -21.64
N ALA A 2 -47.69 44.10 -21.19
CA ALA A 2 -46.44 43.43 -21.55
C ALA A 2 -45.59 43.33 -20.29
N LEU A 3 -45.96 42.39 -19.41
CA LEU A 3 -45.33 42.19 -18.09
C LEU A 3 -45.28 40.69 -17.75
N PHE A 4 -44.93 39.81 -18.68
CA PHE A 4 -44.72 38.39 -18.37
C PHE A 4 -43.72 37.72 -19.32
N ARG A 5 -42.48 38.19 -19.39
CA ARG A 5 -41.37 37.44 -20.04
C ARG A 5 -40.00 37.78 -19.44
N CYS A 6 -39.79 37.62 -18.14
CA CYS A 6 -38.44 37.71 -17.56
C CYS A 6 -38.14 36.75 -16.40
N LEU A 7 -39.02 35.79 -16.07
CA LEU A 7 -38.84 34.97 -14.87
C LEU A 7 -38.52 33.49 -15.13
N ALA A 8 -37.69 33.18 -16.13
CA ALA A 8 -37.31 31.80 -16.44
C ALA A 8 -35.83 31.64 -16.83
N LEU A 9 -34.93 32.44 -16.25
CA LEU A 9 -33.49 32.34 -16.53
C LEU A 9 -32.59 32.41 -15.28
N ALA A 10 -33.15 32.39 -14.08
CA ALA A 10 -32.39 32.56 -12.83
C ALA A 10 -32.47 31.37 -11.86
N LEU A 11 -32.68 30.14 -12.36
CA LEU A 11 -32.74 28.93 -11.52
C LEU A 11 -31.97 27.74 -12.11
N ALA A 12 -30.88 28.02 -12.84
CA ALA A 12 -30.01 27.00 -13.44
C ALA A 12 -28.54 27.11 -12.99
N LEU A 13 -28.27 27.62 -11.78
CA LEU A 13 -26.91 27.86 -11.28
C LEU A 13 -26.60 27.27 -9.90
N SER A 14 -27.45 26.39 -9.35
CA SER A 14 -27.19 25.76 -8.04
C SER A 14 -27.12 24.24 -8.05
N PHE A 15 -27.09 23.61 -9.24
CA PHE A 15 -26.60 22.25 -9.34
C PHE A 15 -25.13 22.31 -9.77
N SER A 16 -24.29 22.78 -8.87
CA SER A 16 -22.89 22.37 -8.87
C SER A 16 -22.91 20.85 -8.70
N CYS A 17 -23.00 20.14 -9.84
CA CYS A 17 -22.51 18.79 -9.93
C CYS A 17 -21.09 18.86 -9.37
N TYR A 18 -20.91 18.43 -8.13
CA TYR A 18 -19.65 17.87 -7.69
C TYR A 18 -19.49 16.61 -8.53
N LEU A 19 -19.10 16.80 -9.79
CA LEU A 19 -18.50 15.78 -10.60
C LEU A 19 -17.15 15.57 -9.95
N SER A 20 -17.14 14.80 -8.86
CA SER A 20 -15.93 14.21 -8.32
C SER A 20 -15.41 13.36 -9.47
N THR A 21 -14.47 13.93 -10.23
CA THR A 21 -13.66 13.12 -11.13
C THR A 21 -13.07 12.03 -10.25
N PRO A 22 -13.37 10.75 -10.50
CA PRO A 22 -12.60 9.71 -9.84
C PRO A 22 -11.16 9.95 -10.30
N SER A 23 -10.30 10.35 -9.38
CA SER A 23 -8.87 10.35 -9.61
C SER A 23 -8.53 8.90 -9.93
N SER A 24 -8.46 8.56 -11.22
CA SER A 24 -7.82 7.34 -11.65
C SER A 24 -6.47 7.33 -10.98
N ALA A 25 -6.20 6.28 -10.21
CA ALA A 25 -4.91 6.04 -9.63
C ALA A 25 -3.85 6.18 -10.72
N THR A 26 -3.15 7.33 -10.81
CA THR A 26 -2.20 7.55 -11.88
C THR A 26 -0.91 6.87 -11.45
N SER A 27 -0.55 5.80 -12.16
CA SER A 27 0.74 5.12 -11.97
C SER A 27 1.89 6.12 -11.98
N ASP A 28 1.79 7.17 -12.80
CA ASP A 28 2.81 8.19 -12.96
C ASP A 28 2.91 9.11 -11.73
N GLY A 29 1.79 9.53 -11.15
CA GLY A 29 1.77 10.34 -9.93
C GLY A 29 2.31 9.56 -8.72
N PHE A 30 2.04 8.26 -8.68
CA PHE A 30 2.62 7.36 -7.68
C PHE A 30 4.15 7.26 -7.80
N LEU A 31 4.67 6.98 -9.00
CA LEU A 31 6.11 6.87 -9.23
C LEU A 31 6.84 8.20 -8.99
N GLN A 32 6.23 9.32 -9.37
CA GLN A 32 6.76 10.64 -9.09
C GLN A 32 6.87 10.89 -7.57
N CYS A 33 5.78 10.66 -6.82
CA CYS A 33 5.78 10.80 -5.36
C CYS A 33 6.86 9.93 -4.69
N LEU A 34 7.07 8.71 -5.18
CA LEU A 34 8.13 7.82 -4.69
C LEU A 34 9.52 8.40 -4.97
N SER A 35 9.77 8.85 -6.20
CA SER A 35 11.07 9.39 -6.61
C SER A 35 11.50 10.65 -5.81
N GLU A 36 10.54 11.43 -5.33
CA GLU A 36 10.80 12.61 -4.49
C GLU A 36 11.17 12.25 -3.04
N LYS A 37 10.78 11.07 -2.55
CA LYS A 37 10.88 10.68 -1.14
C LYS A 37 11.81 9.50 -0.87
N ILE A 38 12.20 8.77 -1.91
CA ILE A 38 13.00 7.55 -1.82
C ILE A 38 14.19 7.66 -2.77
N PRO A 39 15.42 7.35 -2.32
CA PRO A 39 16.59 7.32 -3.18
C PRO A 39 16.40 6.41 -4.40
N SER A 40 16.86 6.85 -5.56
CA SER A 40 16.67 6.15 -6.84
C SER A 40 17.23 4.73 -6.87
N GLU A 41 18.30 4.46 -6.10
CA GLU A 41 18.93 3.16 -5.96
C GLU A 41 18.07 2.13 -5.21
N LEU A 42 16.99 2.58 -4.58
CA LEU A 42 16.02 1.75 -3.87
C LEU A 42 14.69 1.61 -4.63
N LEU A 43 14.50 2.33 -5.75
CA LEU A 43 13.28 2.34 -6.56
C LEU A 43 13.53 1.72 -7.94
N PHE A 44 12.94 0.54 -8.17
CA PHE A 44 13.08 -0.20 -9.43
C PHE A 44 11.77 -0.19 -10.20
N THR A 45 11.80 0.21 -11.46
CA THR A 45 10.65 0.19 -12.38
C THR A 45 10.92 -0.78 -13.53
N PRO A 46 9.92 -1.19 -14.34
CA PRO A 46 10.15 -2.04 -15.50
C PRO A 46 11.20 -1.53 -16.50
N GLY A 47 11.52 -0.23 -16.50
CA GLY A 47 12.60 0.36 -17.30
C GLY A 47 14.00 0.22 -16.70
N SER A 48 14.13 -0.17 -15.43
CA SER A 48 15.42 -0.39 -14.77
C SER A 48 16.06 -1.71 -15.23
N SER A 49 17.35 -1.71 -15.55
CA SER A 49 18.07 -2.91 -16.03
C SER A 49 18.00 -4.10 -15.06
N ASN A 50 17.97 -3.83 -13.75
CA ASN A 50 17.99 -4.85 -12.71
C ASN A 50 16.60 -5.15 -12.14
N PHE A 51 15.51 -4.65 -12.75
CA PHE A 51 14.16 -4.81 -12.22
C PHE A 51 13.77 -6.27 -12.04
N THR A 52 14.00 -7.09 -13.06
CA THR A 52 13.67 -8.52 -13.01
C THR A 52 14.48 -9.21 -11.92
N ASP A 53 15.78 -8.94 -11.81
CA ASP A 53 16.65 -9.56 -10.81
C ASP A 53 16.19 -9.23 -9.38
N VAL A 54 15.85 -7.97 -9.13
CA VAL A 54 15.32 -7.54 -7.82
C VAL A 54 13.96 -8.18 -7.55
N LEU A 55 13.06 -8.21 -8.55
CA LEU A 55 11.75 -8.84 -8.42
C LEU A 55 11.88 -10.33 -8.12
N VAL A 56 12.82 -11.06 -8.70
CA VAL A 56 12.93 -12.52 -8.49
C VAL A 56 13.85 -12.93 -7.34
N SER A 57 14.69 -12.03 -6.82
CA SER A 57 15.73 -12.32 -5.82
C SER A 57 15.28 -13.12 -4.58
N THR A 58 14.05 -12.92 -4.11
CA THR A 58 13.49 -13.61 -2.93
C THR A 58 12.36 -14.57 -3.27
N ILE A 59 12.05 -14.78 -4.55
CA ILE A 59 11.00 -15.70 -4.99
C ILE A 59 11.49 -17.14 -4.81
N ARG A 60 10.86 -17.87 -3.89
CA ARG A 60 11.19 -19.27 -3.62
C ARG A 60 10.45 -20.25 -4.52
N ASN A 61 9.32 -19.84 -5.10
CA ASN A 61 8.50 -20.67 -5.96
C ASN A 61 8.45 -20.10 -7.40
N PRO A 62 9.24 -20.66 -8.35
CA PRO A 62 9.31 -20.16 -9.72
C PRO A 62 8.05 -20.48 -10.53
N LYS A 63 7.09 -21.27 -10.00
CA LYS A 63 5.82 -21.63 -10.66
C LYS A 63 5.07 -20.42 -11.21
N PHE A 64 5.27 -19.25 -10.61
CA PHE A 64 4.57 -18.01 -10.94
C PHE A 64 5.46 -16.96 -11.63
N LEU A 65 6.55 -17.39 -12.25
CA LEU A 65 7.41 -16.54 -13.08
C LEU A 65 7.07 -16.75 -14.56
N THR A 66 5.82 -16.53 -14.93
CA THR A 66 5.35 -16.68 -16.31
C THR A 66 5.12 -15.32 -16.96
N ASN A 67 5.08 -15.28 -18.29
CA ASN A 67 4.74 -14.06 -19.04
C ASN A 67 3.29 -13.59 -18.80
N THR A 68 2.42 -14.47 -18.30
CA THR A 68 1.03 -14.17 -17.95
C THR A 68 0.87 -13.66 -16.53
N THR A 69 1.92 -13.70 -15.71
CA THR A 69 1.86 -13.23 -14.33
C THR A 69 1.79 -11.71 -14.29
N VAL A 70 0.82 -11.17 -13.56
CA VAL A 70 0.70 -9.72 -13.34
C VAL A 70 1.85 -9.24 -12.48
N LYS A 71 2.69 -8.36 -13.03
CA LYS A 71 3.89 -7.81 -12.38
C LYS A 71 3.60 -6.44 -11.75
N PRO A 72 4.34 -6.06 -10.70
CA PRO A 72 4.19 -4.74 -10.12
C PRO A 72 4.72 -3.64 -11.04
N ILE A 73 4.20 -2.42 -10.89
CA ILE A 73 4.71 -1.24 -11.61
C ILE A 73 6.02 -0.70 -11.01
N CYS A 74 6.35 -1.08 -9.78
CA CYS A 74 7.66 -0.85 -9.17
C CYS A 74 7.95 -1.83 -8.04
N VAL A 75 9.23 -1.98 -7.72
CA VAL A 75 9.71 -2.61 -6.48
C VAL A 75 10.52 -1.56 -5.72
N VAL A 76 10.18 -1.36 -4.44
CA VAL A 76 10.92 -0.48 -3.53
C VAL A 76 11.68 -1.33 -2.53
N THR A 77 13.01 -1.38 -2.58
CA THR A 77 13.81 -2.12 -1.59
C THR A 77 14.12 -1.23 -0.39
N VAL A 78 13.31 -1.32 0.66
CA VAL A 78 13.42 -0.40 1.80
C VAL A 78 14.57 -0.79 2.73
N THR A 79 15.27 0.22 3.24
CA THR A 79 16.37 0.11 4.21
C THR A 79 16.05 0.79 5.53
N ASP A 80 15.06 1.69 5.54
CA ASP A 80 14.60 2.43 6.70
C ASP A 80 13.06 2.45 6.78
N ALA A 81 12.52 2.61 7.98
CA ALA A 81 11.09 2.69 8.22
C ALA A 81 10.44 3.90 7.50
N SER A 82 11.18 5.00 7.33
CA SER A 82 10.71 6.18 6.58
C SER A 82 10.40 5.88 5.12
N HIS A 83 11.14 4.97 4.48
CA HIS A 83 10.87 4.55 3.09
C HIS A 83 9.54 3.79 3.00
N VAL A 84 9.22 2.96 4.00
CA VAL A 84 7.91 2.28 4.11
C VAL A 84 6.79 3.31 4.25
N GLN A 85 6.96 4.28 5.16
CA GLN A 85 5.99 5.36 5.36
C GLN A 85 5.79 6.20 4.11
N ALA A 86 6.86 6.50 3.36
CA ALA A 86 6.78 7.21 2.09
C ALA A 86 5.99 6.40 1.06
N ALA A 87 6.29 5.11 0.91
CA ALA A 87 5.59 4.23 -0.01
C ALA A 87 4.08 4.15 0.29
N VAL A 88 3.71 3.91 1.56
CA VAL A 88 2.31 3.85 2.01
C VAL A 88 1.58 5.17 1.72
N ARG A 89 2.19 6.31 2.04
CA ARG A 89 1.60 7.63 1.77
C ARG A 89 1.42 7.88 0.27
N CYS A 90 2.45 7.62 -0.54
CA CYS A 90 2.36 7.78 -1.99
C CYS A 90 1.32 6.85 -2.62
N GLY A 91 1.25 5.59 -2.18
CA GLY A 91 0.25 4.63 -2.65
C GLY A 91 -1.17 5.09 -2.33
N ARG A 92 -1.41 5.57 -1.10
CA ARG A 92 -2.71 6.10 -0.68
C ARG A 92 -3.10 7.34 -1.47
N MET A 93 -2.19 8.31 -1.61
CA MET A 93 -2.45 9.56 -2.33
C MET A 93 -2.80 9.33 -3.80
N ASN A 94 -2.21 8.31 -4.41
CA ASN A 94 -2.37 8.03 -5.83
C ASN A 94 -3.22 6.77 -6.10
N GLY A 95 -3.94 6.24 -5.12
CA GLY A 95 -4.81 5.07 -5.29
C GLY A 95 -4.11 3.77 -5.73
N VAL A 96 -2.78 3.66 -5.59
CA VAL A 96 -2.01 2.47 -5.96
C VAL A 96 -1.88 1.54 -4.76
N ARG A 97 -2.28 0.27 -4.92
CA ARG A 97 -2.13 -0.75 -3.88
C ARG A 97 -0.68 -1.18 -3.73
N LEU A 98 -0.29 -1.52 -2.51
CA LEU A 98 1.04 -2.05 -2.19
C LEU A 98 0.93 -3.50 -1.74
N ARG A 99 1.86 -4.32 -2.19
CA ARG A 99 2.11 -5.67 -1.67
C ARG A 99 3.44 -5.66 -0.93
N VAL A 100 3.44 -6.13 0.31
CA VAL A 100 4.64 -6.16 1.13
C VAL A 100 5.29 -7.53 0.99
N ARG A 101 6.59 -7.54 0.74
CA ARG A 101 7.38 -8.75 0.65
C ARG A 101 8.54 -8.70 1.64
N SER A 102 8.68 -9.76 2.45
CA SER A 102 9.84 -9.94 3.33
C SER A 102 10.72 -11.09 2.82
N GLY A 103 10.43 -12.34 3.20
CA GLY A 103 11.22 -13.51 2.76
C GLY A 103 10.76 -14.19 1.46
N GLY A 104 9.65 -13.74 0.85
CA GLY A 104 9.13 -14.32 -0.41
C GLY A 104 8.65 -15.77 -0.31
N HIS A 105 8.32 -16.25 0.90
CA HIS A 105 7.78 -17.58 1.19
C HIS A 105 6.25 -17.68 1.05
N ASP A 106 5.62 -16.69 0.42
CA ASP A 106 4.20 -16.80 0.12
C ASP A 106 3.98 -17.92 -0.90
N TYR A 107 3.28 -18.98 -0.48
CA TYR A 107 3.06 -20.16 -1.32
C TYR A 107 2.35 -19.83 -2.62
N GLU A 108 1.47 -18.82 -2.58
CA GLU A 108 0.70 -18.30 -3.70
C GLU A 108 1.30 -17.02 -4.28
N GLY A 109 2.57 -16.71 -4.00
CA GLY A 109 3.26 -15.54 -4.55
C GLY A 109 2.57 -14.18 -4.41
N LEU A 110 1.56 -14.04 -3.56
CA LEU A 110 0.72 -12.85 -3.40
C LEU A 110 1.51 -11.66 -2.85
N SER A 111 2.72 -11.87 -2.37
CA SER A 111 3.65 -10.80 -2.01
C SER A 111 4.29 -10.10 -3.21
N TYR A 112 4.22 -10.66 -4.42
CA TYR A 112 4.88 -10.11 -5.62
C TYR A 112 4.11 -10.22 -6.94
N ARG A 113 3.03 -11.02 -7.00
CA ARG A 113 2.12 -11.10 -8.16
C ARG A 113 0.71 -10.67 -7.80
N SER A 114 -0.14 -10.43 -8.81
CA SER A 114 -1.59 -10.48 -8.64
C SER A 114 -2.24 -11.60 -9.47
N GLU A 115 -3.35 -12.13 -8.97
CA GLU A 115 -4.20 -13.09 -9.68
C GLU A 115 -5.12 -12.41 -10.70
N ARG A 116 -5.45 -11.13 -10.47
CA ARG A 116 -6.29 -10.34 -11.35
C ARG A 116 -5.47 -9.19 -11.93
N PRO A 117 -5.76 -8.75 -13.17
CA PRO A 117 -5.13 -7.55 -13.71
C PRO A 117 -5.40 -6.35 -12.80
N GLU A 118 -4.35 -5.83 -12.18
CA GLU A 118 -4.41 -4.64 -11.33
C GLU A 118 -3.07 -3.93 -11.31
N VAL A 119 -3.10 -2.64 -10.96
CA VAL A 119 -1.90 -1.83 -10.74
C VAL A 119 -1.51 -1.90 -9.28
N PHE A 120 -0.29 -2.35 -9.00
CA PHE A 120 0.24 -2.41 -7.64
C PHE A 120 1.76 -2.22 -7.61
N GLY A 121 2.28 -1.72 -6.49
CA GLY A 121 3.70 -1.70 -6.18
C GLY A 121 4.09 -2.78 -5.18
N VAL A 122 5.37 -3.18 -5.17
CA VAL A 122 5.91 -4.07 -4.14
C VAL A 122 6.85 -3.29 -3.22
N VAL A 123 6.67 -3.44 -1.91
CA VAL A 123 7.59 -2.95 -0.89
C VAL A 123 8.38 -4.14 -0.35
N ASP A 124 9.67 -4.20 -0.69
CA ASP A 124 10.56 -5.29 -0.33
C ASP A 124 11.37 -4.92 0.93
N LEU A 125 11.07 -5.63 2.02
CA LEU A 125 11.67 -5.44 3.35
C LEU A 125 12.98 -6.21 3.53
N ALA A 126 13.50 -6.93 2.53
CA ALA A 126 14.65 -7.82 2.71
C ALA A 126 15.92 -7.12 3.25
N LYS A 127 16.05 -5.80 3.01
CA LYS A 127 17.16 -4.95 3.50
C LYS A 127 16.83 -4.21 4.81
N LEU A 128 15.59 -4.25 5.29
CA LEU A 128 15.15 -3.65 6.54
C LEU A 128 15.36 -4.64 7.70
N ARG A 129 16.61 -4.78 8.17
CA ARG A 129 17.01 -5.78 9.18
C ARG A 129 17.39 -5.21 10.55
N ALA A 130 17.07 -3.95 10.82
CA ALA A 130 17.33 -3.35 12.14
C ALA A 130 16.32 -3.88 13.18
N ILE A 131 16.79 -4.72 14.11
CA ILE A 131 16.02 -5.17 15.28
C ILE A 131 16.33 -4.22 16.44
N ILE A 132 15.45 -3.24 16.69
CA ILE A 132 15.49 -2.44 17.92
C ILE A 132 14.34 -2.92 18.82
N VAL A 133 14.64 -3.62 19.91
CA VAL A 133 13.65 -4.06 20.91
C VAL A 133 13.49 -2.97 21.96
N SER A 134 12.35 -2.28 21.95
CA SER A 134 11.91 -1.41 23.03
C SER A 134 10.58 -1.95 23.55
N THR A 135 10.57 -2.40 24.80
CA THR A 135 9.38 -2.82 25.53
C THR A 135 8.70 -1.57 26.08
N ASP A 136 7.50 -1.25 25.60
CA ASP A 136 6.60 -0.35 26.29
C ASP A 136 5.17 -0.90 26.23
N GLU A 137 4.52 -0.89 27.39
CA GLU A 137 3.24 -1.54 27.67
C GLU A 137 2.03 -0.69 27.28
N GLY A 138 0.95 -1.37 26.83
CA GLY A 138 -0.44 -0.94 26.98
C GLY A 138 -1.05 -0.10 25.86
N VAL A 139 -1.86 -0.71 24.96
CA VAL A 139 -2.81 0.02 24.08
C VAL A 139 -4.05 -0.87 23.75
N PRO A 140 -5.30 -0.33 23.68
CA PRO A 140 -6.56 -1.10 23.67
C PRO A 140 -7.04 -1.63 22.30
N MET A 141 -8.09 -2.46 22.34
CA MET A 141 -8.35 -3.60 21.44
C MET A 141 -9.80 -3.65 20.94
N ALA A 142 -10.00 -3.80 19.62
CA ALA A 142 -11.27 -4.24 19.05
C ALA A 142 -11.12 -4.99 17.71
N THR A 143 -10.20 -4.57 16.83
CA THR A 143 -9.91 -5.24 15.54
C THR A 143 -8.67 -6.15 15.60
N PHE A 144 -7.79 -5.89 16.57
CA PHE A 144 -6.57 -6.66 16.79
C PHE A 144 -6.84 -8.05 17.38
N ASP A 145 -7.84 -8.17 18.25
CA ASP A 145 -8.19 -9.44 18.91
C ASP A 145 -8.49 -10.56 17.90
N SER A 146 -9.25 -10.24 16.85
CA SER A 146 -9.57 -11.23 15.80
C SER A 146 -8.34 -11.72 15.02
N GLY A 147 -7.27 -10.91 14.95
CA GLY A 147 -6.03 -11.25 14.27
C GLY A 147 -4.99 -11.91 15.16
N LYS A 148 -5.17 -11.92 16.49
CA LYS A 148 -4.14 -12.30 17.47
C LYS A 148 -3.69 -13.75 17.37
N VAL A 149 -4.63 -14.70 17.22
CA VAL A 149 -4.33 -16.15 17.21
C VAL A 149 -3.38 -16.52 16.06
N TRP A 150 -3.66 -16.04 14.85
CA TRP A 150 -2.80 -16.28 13.70
C TRP A 150 -1.63 -15.29 13.65
N GLY A 151 -1.86 -14.05 14.06
CA GLY A 151 -0.86 -12.99 14.11
C GLY A 151 0.33 -13.33 15.01
N GLU A 152 0.10 -13.85 16.21
CA GLU A 152 1.17 -14.31 17.11
C GLU A 152 1.87 -15.55 16.56
N LYS A 153 1.16 -16.43 15.85
CA LYS A 153 1.76 -17.62 15.22
C LYS A 153 2.69 -17.27 14.05
N TYR A 154 2.32 -16.26 13.26
CA TYR A 154 3.09 -15.83 12.07
C TYR A 154 4.16 -14.78 12.39
N PHE A 155 3.87 -13.84 13.29
CA PHE A 155 4.72 -12.69 13.58
C PHE A 155 5.33 -12.71 14.99
N GLY A 156 4.98 -13.69 15.82
CA GLY A 156 5.50 -13.83 17.19
C GLY A 156 5.17 -12.61 18.06
N GLY A 157 6.07 -12.27 18.98
CA GLY A 157 5.97 -11.08 19.82
C GLY A 157 5.97 -9.75 19.05
N ASN A 158 6.21 -9.74 17.73
CA ASN A 158 6.17 -8.51 16.93
C ASN A 158 4.76 -8.12 16.48
N PHE A 159 3.77 -9.02 16.61
CA PHE A 159 2.42 -8.80 16.08
C PHE A 159 1.80 -7.47 16.56
N GLN A 160 1.87 -7.18 17.85
CA GLN A 160 1.36 -5.94 18.44
C GLN A 160 2.07 -4.69 17.91
N ARG A 161 3.40 -4.73 17.83
CA ARG A 161 4.19 -3.61 17.31
C ARG A 161 3.89 -3.33 15.83
N LEU A 162 3.78 -4.39 15.02
CA LEU A 162 3.44 -4.27 13.61
C LEU A 162 2.02 -3.72 13.41
N ALA A 163 1.07 -4.15 14.23
CA ALA A 163 -0.29 -3.63 14.21
C ALA A 163 -0.35 -2.14 14.63
N ALA A 164 0.46 -1.72 15.62
CA ALA A 164 0.57 -0.32 16.03
C ALA A 164 1.22 0.55 14.94
N VAL A 165 2.29 0.07 14.30
CA VAL A 165 2.88 0.73 13.13
C VAL A 165 1.84 0.87 12.02
N LYS A 166 1.08 -0.19 11.72
CA LYS A 166 0.01 -0.14 10.72
C LYS A 166 -1.09 0.85 11.10
N GLY A 167 -1.47 0.97 12.38
CA GLY A 167 -2.39 1.99 12.85
C GLY A 167 -1.90 3.42 12.58
N MET A 168 -0.60 3.67 12.71
CA MET A 168 -0.01 4.99 12.43
C MET A 168 0.09 5.29 10.93
N VAL A 169 0.46 4.31 10.10
CA VAL A 169 0.73 4.53 8.67
C VAL A 169 -0.50 4.31 7.78
N ASP A 170 -1.42 3.45 8.20
CA ASP A 170 -2.62 3.04 7.47
C ASP A 170 -3.83 2.88 8.43
N PRO A 171 -4.27 3.96 9.10
CA PRO A 171 -5.36 3.92 10.09
C PRO A 171 -6.71 3.52 9.48
N THR A 172 -6.89 3.69 8.18
CA THR A 172 -8.14 3.31 7.49
C THR A 172 -8.12 1.87 6.96
N ASP A 173 -7.05 1.11 7.25
CA ASP A 173 -6.81 -0.24 6.74
C ASP A 173 -6.95 -0.34 5.21
N TYR A 174 -6.48 0.68 4.49
CA TYR A 174 -6.57 0.76 3.03
C TYR A 174 -5.78 -0.38 2.37
N PHE A 175 -4.63 -0.74 2.95
CA PHE A 175 -3.78 -1.82 2.49
C PHE A 175 -4.08 -3.12 3.25
N ARG A 176 -5.17 -3.79 2.87
CA ARG A 176 -5.62 -5.06 3.44
C ARG A 176 -5.52 -6.20 2.44
N ASN A 177 -5.04 -7.36 2.89
CA ASN A 177 -5.12 -8.64 2.18
C ASN A 177 -5.39 -9.78 3.18
N GLU A 178 -5.51 -11.03 2.71
CA GLU A 178 -5.85 -12.17 3.57
C GLU A 178 -4.82 -12.48 4.67
N GLN A 179 -3.57 -12.06 4.50
CA GLN A 179 -2.48 -12.24 5.47
C GLN A 179 -2.06 -10.92 6.16
N SER A 180 -2.75 -9.81 5.90
CA SER A 180 -2.36 -8.52 6.47
C SER A 180 -2.72 -8.44 7.95
N ILE A 181 -1.80 -7.92 8.76
CA ILE A 181 -2.06 -7.58 10.17
C ILE A 181 -3.11 -6.46 10.22
N PRO A 182 -4.15 -6.52 11.06
CA PRO A 182 -5.10 -5.41 11.21
C PRO A 182 -4.46 -4.22 11.95
N PRO A 183 -4.84 -2.96 11.66
CA PRO A 183 -4.29 -1.81 12.38
C PRO A 183 -4.80 -1.78 13.82
N LEU A 184 -3.91 -1.45 14.76
CA LEU A 184 -4.29 -1.04 16.12
C LEU A 184 -4.64 0.44 16.08
N LEU A 185 -5.93 0.74 16.18
CA LEU A 185 -6.42 2.12 16.28
C LEU A 185 -6.38 2.55 17.74
N GLN A 186 -5.73 3.68 18.03
CA GLN A 186 -5.83 4.30 19.35
C GLN A 186 -7.27 4.78 19.53
N SER A 187 -7.98 4.22 20.51
CA SER A 187 -9.19 4.86 21.02
C SER A 187 -8.75 6.14 21.72
N ASN A 188 -9.14 7.29 21.17
CA ASN A 188 -9.00 8.59 21.85
C ASN A 188 -9.66 8.57 23.24
#